data_AF-A0A350KL82-F1
#
_entry.id   AF-A0A350KL82-F1
#
_cell.length_a   1.000
_cell.length_b   1.000
_cell.length_c   1.000
_cell.angle_alpha   90.00
_cell.angle_beta   90.00
_cell.angle_gamma   90.00
#
_symmetry.space_group_name_H-M   'P 1'
#
loop_
_entity.id
_entity.type
_entity.pdbx_description
1 polymer ?
#
loop_
_entity_poly.entity_id
_entity_poly.type
_entity_poly.pdbx_seq_one_letter_code
_entity_poly.pdbx_strand_id
1 'polypeptide(L)'
;ALLHDTIEDTAASYDDIKEMFGEEVAKLVEGVTKLSRIQLQSDQTKQAENFRKLLLAMSDDIRVLLVKLADRVHNMRTLKFHKDPAKRQRIARETMEIYAPLAERIGMQEMKNELEELSFKELYPEAYESITTRLSFLREQGGDLV
;
A
#
# COMPACT_ATOMS: atom_id res chain seq x y z
N ALA A 1 -9.71 6.95 -4.40
CA ALA A 1 -10.46 6.72 -3.14
C ALA A 1 -10.58 8.04 -2.38
N LEU A 2 -11.70 8.75 -2.55
CA LEU A 2 -11.88 10.10 -1.96
C LEU A 2 -12.36 10.07 -0.50
N LEU A 3 -12.95 8.97 -0.05
CA LEU A 3 -13.65 8.86 1.25
C LEU A 3 -12.96 7.94 2.26
N HIS A 4 -11.80 7.36 1.92
CA HIS A 4 -11.24 6.25 2.71
C HIS A 4 -10.81 6.64 4.14
N ASP A 5 -10.42 7.90 4.34
CA ASP A 5 -10.01 8.43 5.65
C ASP A 5 -11.10 9.30 6.30
N THR A 6 -12.27 9.48 5.68
CA THR A 6 -13.26 10.43 6.22
C THR A 6 -13.87 9.98 7.54
N ILE A 7 -14.02 8.67 7.79
CA ILE A 7 -14.52 8.17 9.08
C ILE A 7 -13.45 8.25 10.18
N GLU A 8 -12.15 8.17 9.85
CA GLU A 8 -11.07 8.24 10.84
C GLU A 8 -10.63 9.67 11.15
N ASP A 9 -10.56 10.53 10.13
CA ASP A 9 -9.94 11.86 10.24
C ASP A 9 -10.95 13.00 10.31
N THR A 10 -12.26 12.72 10.23
CA THR A 10 -13.30 13.75 10.30
C THR A 10 -14.47 13.35 11.21
N ALA A 11 -15.40 14.28 11.42
CA ALA A 11 -16.62 14.02 12.19
C ALA A 11 -17.68 13.19 11.44
N ALA A 12 -17.39 12.75 10.20
CA ALA A 12 -18.32 11.97 9.39
C ALA A 12 -18.55 10.57 9.99
N SER A 13 -19.80 10.22 10.19
CA SER A 13 -20.24 8.89 10.66
C SER A 13 -20.56 7.96 9.49
N TYR A 14 -20.72 6.67 9.80
CA TYR A 14 -21.21 5.69 8.84
C TYR A 14 -22.56 6.09 8.24
N ASP A 15 -23.47 6.62 9.07
CA ASP A 15 -24.82 7.01 8.65
C ASP A 15 -24.77 8.20 7.68
N ASP A 16 -23.86 9.16 7.90
CA ASP A 16 -23.64 10.29 6.99
C ASP A 16 -23.20 9.80 5.60
N ILE A 17 -22.26 8.84 5.55
CA ILE A 17 -21.78 8.28 4.27
C ILE A 17 -22.87 7.44 3.61
N LYS A 18 -23.66 6.70 4.39
CA LYS A 18 -24.78 5.89 3.88
C LYS A 18 -25.86 6.78 3.26
N GLU A 19 -26.18 7.90 3.88
CA GLU A 19 -27.18 8.85 3.36
C GLU A 19 -26.69 9.51 2.06
N MET A 20 -25.42 9.91 1.99
CA MET A 20 -24.88 10.63 0.84
C MET A 20 -24.50 9.75 -0.35
N PHE A 21 -23.97 8.54 -0.11
CA PHE A 21 -23.34 7.70 -1.13
C PHE A 21 -23.92 6.28 -1.19
N GLY A 22 -24.88 5.96 -0.33
CA GLY A 22 -25.52 4.66 -0.25
C GLY A 22 -24.80 3.66 0.65
N GLU A 23 -25.51 2.59 0.99
CA GLU A 23 -25.06 1.59 1.96
C GLU A 23 -23.80 0.82 1.51
N GLU A 24 -23.65 0.59 0.21
CA GLU A 24 -22.51 -0.14 -0.34
C GLU A 24 -21.19 0.63 -0.16
N VAL A 25 -21.21 1.94 -0.41
CA VAL A 25 -20.04 2.80 -0.22
C VAL A 25 -19.71 2.95 1.27
N ALA A 26 -20.73 3.10 2.12
CA ALA A 26 -20.55 3.18 3.57
C ALA A 26 -19.87 1.91 4.12
N LYS A 27 -20.30 0.73 3.68
CA LYS A 27 -19.68 -0.56 4.03
C LYS A 27 -18.21 -0.65 3.59
N LEU A 28 -17.89 -0.15 2.40
CA LEU A 28 -16.50 -0.14 1.91
C LEU A 28 -15.61 0.77 2.77
N VAL A 29 -16.05 1.99 3.05
CA VAL A 29 -15.27 2.93 3.88
C VAL A 29 -15.09 2.37 5.30
N GLU A 30 -16.15 1.83 5.90
CA GLU A 30 -16.08 1.19 7.22
C GLU A 30 -15.11 -0.01 7.24
N GLY A 31 -15.12 -0.83 6.19
CA GLY A 31 -14.21 -1.96 6.02
C GLY A 31 -12.74 -1.52 5.95
N VAL A 32 -12.44 -0.45 5.22
CA VAL A 32 -11.08 0.12 5.13
C VAL A 32 -10.58 0.62 6.48
N THR A 33 -11.41 1.37 7.21
CA THR A 33 -11.12 1.87 8.56
C THR A 33 -10.83 0.75 9.56
N LYS A 34 -11.69 -0.28 9.63
CA LYS A 34 -11.50 -1.43 10.54
C LYS A 34 -10.18 -2.14 10.28
N LEU A 35 -9.78 -2.25 9.01
CA LEU A 35 -8.56 -2.94 8.62
C LEU A 35 -7.28 -2.20 9.05
N SER A 36 -7.26 -0.86 8.92
CA SER A 36 -6.16 -0.02 9.41
C SER A 36 -5.90 -0.24 10.91
N ARG A 37 -6.97 -0.34 11.72
CA ARG A 37 -6.85 -0.56 13.17
C ARG A 37 -6.28 -1.93 13.56
N ILE A 38 -6.64 -2.98 12.82
CA ILE A 38 -6.15 -4.35 13.08
C ILE A 38 -4.64 -4.44 12.82
N GLN A 39 -4.12 -3.72 11.82
CA GLN A 39 -2.68 -3.69 11.53
C GLN A 39 -1.87 -3.04 12.66
N LEU A 40 -2.37 -1.93 13.23
CA LEU A 40 -1.70 -1.17 14.30
C LEU A 40 -1.49 -1.97 15.61
N GLN A 41 -2.33 -2.96 15.91
CA GLN A 41 -2.25 -3.72 17.16
C GLN A 41 -1.21 -4.86 17.15
N SER A 42 -0.52 -5.10 16.04
CA SER A 42 0.17 -6.39 15.79
C SER A 42 1.69 -6.37 15.89
N ASP A 43 2.26 -5.31 16.43
CA ASP A 43 3.59 -4.79 16.09
C ASP A 43 4.83 -5.65 16.44
N GLN A 44 4.74 -6.91 16.90
CA GLN A 44 5.97 -7.63 17.33
C GLN A 44 6.21 -9.11 17.00
N THR A 45 5.31 -9.97 16.45
CA THR A 45 5.74 -11.38 16.22
C THR A 45 4.95 -12.27 15.25
N LYS A 46 4.04 -11.74 14.41
CA LYS A 46 2.99 -12.58 13.82
C LYS A 46 2.63 -12.28 12.36
N GLN A 47 3.63 -12.13 11.47
CA GLN A 47 3.39 -11.87 10.03
C GLN A 47 2.40 -12.86 9.38
N ALA A 48 2.50 -14.16 9.70
CA ALA A 48 1.57 -15.16 9.16
C ALA A 48 0.14 -15.05 9.71
N GLU A 49 -0.04 -14.73 10.99
CA GLU A 49 -1.37 -14.50 11.55
C GLU A 49 -1.97 -13.17 11.09
N ASN A 50 -1.16 -12.12 10.94
CA ASN A 50 -1.60 -10.85 10.35
C ASN A 50 -2.06 -11.07 8.93
N PHE A 51 -1.28 -11.78 8.12
CA PHE A 51 -1.65 -12.15 6.77
C PHE A 51 -2.96 -12.95 6.71
N ARG A 52 -3.13 -13.93 7.61
CA ARG A 52 -4.38 -14.71 7.74
C ARG A 52 -5.57 -13.85 8.17
N LYS A 53 -5.38 -12.91 9.11
CA LYS A 53 -6.42 -11.96 9.55
C LYS A 53 -6.78 -10.97 8.45
N LEU A 54 -5.80 -10.52 7.69
CA LEU A 54 -5.98 -9.65 6.52
C LEU A 54 -6.81 -10.37 5.46
N LEU A 55 -6.48 -11.62 5.14
CA LEU A 55 -7.26 -12.46 4.22
C LEU A 55 -8.68 -12.73 4.72
N LEU A 56 -8.87 -13.01 6.02
CA LEU A 56 -10.19 -13.27 6.60
C LEU A 56 -11.07 -12.02 6.61
N ALA A 57 -10.51 -10.85 6.95
CA ALA A 57 -11.22 -9.58 6.90
C ALA A 57 -11.56 -9.13 5.46
N MET A 58 -10.84 -9.67 4.47
CA MET A 58 -11.03 -9.40 3.04
C MET A 58 -11.90 -10.42 2.33
N SER A 59 -12.25 -11.51 3.02
CA SER A 59 -13.07 -12.60 2.46
C SER A 59 -14.49 -12.15 2.08
N ASP A 60 -14.97 -11.02 2.64
CA ASP A 60 -16.33 -10.54 2.40
C ASP A 60 -16.43 -9.48 1.28
N ASP A 61 -15.37 -8.67 1.03
CA ASP A 61 -15.34 -7.72 -0.09
C ASP A 61 -13.91 -7.34 -0.51
N ILE A 62 -13.45 -7.88 -1.65
CA ILE A 62 -12.12 -7.63 -2.22
C ILE A 62 -11.86 -6.15 -2.55
N ARG A 63 -12.90 -5.33 -2.73
CA ARG A 63 -12.75 -3.91 -3.06
C ARG A 63 -12.11 -3.11 -1.93
N VAL A 64 -12.27 -3.57 -0.68
CA VAL A 64 -11.57 -3.00 0.48
C VAL A 64 -10.05 -3.13 0.30
N LEU A 65 -9.56 -4.25 -0.23
CA LEU A 65 -8.14 -4.45 -0.53
C LEU A 65 -7.66 -3.53 -1.63
N LEU A 66 -8.43 -3.42 -2.71
CA LEU A 66 -8.09 -2.55 -3.83
C LEU A 66 -7.93 -1.10 -3.38
N VAL A 67 -8.85 -0.61 -2.54
CA VAL A 67 -8.77 0.73 -1.98
C VAL A 67 -7.53 0.89 -1.10
N LYS A 68 -7.22 -0.09 -0.24
CA LYS A 68 -6.05 0.00 0.64
C LYS A 68 -4.71 -0.10 -0.11
N LEU A 69 -4.65 -0.91 -1.17
CA LEU A 69 -3.48 -0.97 -2.05
C LEU A 69 -3.29 0.35 -2.80
N ALA A 70 -4.37 0.95 -3.31
CA ALA A 70 -4.31 2.24 -3.97
C ALA A 70 -3.85 3.37 -3.03
N ASP A 71 -4.37 3.40 -1.80
CA ASP A 71 -3.88 4.28 -0.72
C ASP A 71 -2.39 4.04 -0.46
N ARG A 72 -1.98 2.78 -0.30
CA ARG A 72 -0.58 2.45 -0.03
C ARG A 72 0.36 2.88 -1.17
N VAL A 73 -0.03 2.71 -2.43
CA VAL A 73 0.73 3.20 -3.59
C VAL A 73 0.89 4.72 -3.50
N HIS A 74 -0.19 5.44 -3.21
CA HIS A 74 -0.13 6.89 -3.03
C HIS A 74 0.84 7.29 -1.90
N ASN A 75 0.77 6.63 -0.75
CA ASN A 75 1.65 6.88 0.39
C ASN A 75 3.12 6.64 0.04
N MET A 76 3.42 5.60 -0.74
CA MET A 76 4.78 5.35 -1.21
C MET A 76 5.27 6.43 -2.19
N ARG A 77 4.41 6.96 -3.06
CA ARG A 77 4.75 8.07 -3.98
C ARG A 77 5.07 9.37 -3.22
N THR A 78 4.42 9.60 -2.09
CA THR A 78 4.57 10.81 -1.27
C THR A 78 5.52 10.61 -0.07
N LEU A 79 6.10 9.42 0.09
CA LEU A 79 6.87 9.02 1.28
C LEU A 79 8.03 9.98 1.61
N LYS A 80 8.64 10.59 0.59
CA LYS A 80 9.70 11.60 0.72
C LYS A 80 9.31 12.83 1.54
N PHE A 81 8.02 13.15 1.67
CA PHE A 81 7.54 14.30 2.44
C PHE A 81 7.46 14.01 3.95
N HIS A 82 7.57 12.74 4.37
CA HIS A 82 7.69 12.41 5.78
C HIS A 82 9.08 12.80 6.30
N LYS A 83 9.10 13.67 7.31
CA LYS A 83 10.32 14.19 7.94
C LYS A 83 11.08 13.16 8.78
N ASP A 84 10.41 12.08 9.20
CA ASP A 84 10.98 11.03 10.04
C ASP A 84 11.52 9.87 9.19
N PRO A 85 12.85 9.67 9.13
CA PRO A 85 13.47 8.57 8.39
C PRO A 85 13.09 7.19 8.93
N ALA A 86 12.90 7.03 10.24
CA ALA A 86 12.55 5.75 10.84
C ALA A 86 11.12 5.35 10.44
N LYS A 87 10.20 6.33 10.40
CA LYS A 87 8.85 6.11 9.88
C LYS A 87 8.85 5.75 8.40
N ARG A 88 9.66 6.43 7.57
CA ARG A 88 9.83 6.08 6.15
C ARG A 88 10.30 4.64 5.94
N GLN A 89 11.34 4.24 6.66
CA GLN A 89 11.88 2.87 6.62
C GLN A 89 10.82 1.84 7.04
N ARG A 90 10.05 2.13 8.10
CA ARG A 90 8.97 1.24 8.55
C ARG A 90 7.89 1.06 7.49
N ILE A 91 7.41 2.17 6.92
CA ILE A 91 6.39 2.14 5.86
C ILE A 91 6.90 1.37 4.64
N ALA A 92 8.13 1.63 4.19
CA ALA A 92 8.72 0.96 3.04
C ALA A 92 8.89 -0.55 3.28
N ARG A 93 9.30 -0.95 4.49
CA ARG A 93 9.41 -2.36 4.89
C ARG A 93 8.06 -3.06 4.93
N GLU A 94 7.07 -2.43 5.55
CA GLU A 94 5.69 -2.94 5.59
C GLU A 94 5.13 -3.11 4.17
N THR A 95 5.35 -2.13 3.30
CA THR A 95 4.96 -2.20 1.89
C THR A 95 5.59 -3.39 1.18
N MET A 96 6.90 -3.60 1.35
CA MET A 96 7.65 -4.68 0.69
C MET A 96 7.23 -6.06 1.21
N GLU A 97 7.07 -6.20 2.53
CA GLU A 97 6.84 -7.50 3.17
C GLU A 97 5.35 -7.92 3.17
N ILE A 98 4.43 -6.96 3.06
CA ILE A 98 2.98 -7.21 3.19
C ILE A 98 2.22 -6.81 1.92
N TYR A 99 2.29 -5.55 1.50
CA TYR A 99 1.40 -5.02 0.46
C TYR A 99 1.77 -5.46 -0.95
N ALA A 100 3.07 -5.52 -1.29
CA ALA A 100 3.51 -6.03 -2.59
C ALA A 100 3.08 -7.51 -2.79
N PRO A 101 3.34 -8.44 -1.84
CA PRO A 101 2.84 -9.82 -1.93
C PRO A 101 1.30 -9.92 -1.99
N LEU A 102 0.57 -9.00 -1.33
CA LEU A 102 -0.88 -8.96 -1.43
C LEU A 102 -1.34 -8.58 -2.84
N ALA A 103 -0.74 -7.55 -3.44
CA ALA A 103 -1.03 -7.13 -4.81
C ALA A 103 -0.76 -8.26 -5.82
N GLU A 104 0.34 -9.00 -5.65
CA GLU A 104 0.66 -10.18 -6.47
C GLU A 104 -0.43 -11.26 -6.38
N ARG A 105 -0.88 -11.59 -5.16
CA ARG A 105 -1.88 -12.65 -4.94
C ARG A 105 -3.23 -12.38 -5.58
N ILE A 106 -3.58 -11.12 -5.79
CA ILE A 106 -4.84 -10.73 -6.47
C ILE A 106 -4.63 -10.38 -7.94
N GLY A 107 -3.43 -10.62 -8.50
CA GLY A 107 -3.12 -10.40 -9.91
C GLY A 107 -2.85 -8.93 -10.28
N MET A 108 -2.59 -8.05 -9.31
CA MET A 108 -2.29 -6.64 -9.54
C MET A 108 -0.79 -6.40 -9.76
N GLN A 109 -0.29 -6.88 -10.89
CA GLN A 109 1.16 -6.84 -11.19
C GLN A 109 1.73 -5.41 -11.26
N GLU A 110 0.99 -4.47 -11.85
CA GLU A 110 1.46 -3.08 -11.97
C GLU A 110 1.63 -2.42 -10.60
N MET A 111 0.64 -2.57 -9.71
CA MET A 111 0.74 -2.05 -8.34
C MET A 111 1.85 -2.75 -7.56
N LYS A 112 1.99 -4.08 -7.70
CA LYS A 112 3.07 -4.84 -7.06
C LYS A 112 4.43 -4.25 -7.46
N ASN A 113 4.70 -4.15 -8.76
CA ASN A 113 5.96 -3.65 -9.27
C ASN A 113 6.26 -2.23 -8.75
N GLU A 114 5.26 -1.36 -8.77
CA GLU A 114 5.41 0.01 -8.28
C GLU A 114 5.69 0.07 -6.76
N LEU A 115 4.97 -0.72 -5.96
CA LEU A 115 5.20 -0.82 -4.52
C LEU A 115 6.61 -1.36 -4.22
N GLU A 116 7.06 -2.39 -4.94
CA GLU A 116 8.41 -2.95 -4.80
C GLU A 116 9.49 -1.93 -5.19
N GLU A 117 9.33 -1.23 -6.30
CA GLU A 117 10.30 -0.23 -6.76
C GLU A 117 10.43 0.93 -5.78
N LEU A 118 9.30 1.49 -5.33
CA LEU A 118 9.28 2.58 -4.36
C LEU A 118 9.84 2.14 -3.00
N SER A 119 9.51 0.94 -2.54
CA SER A 119 10.08 0.39 -1.31
C SER A 119 11.56 0.11 -1.43
N PHE A 120 12.01 -0.46 -2.54
CA PHE A 120 13.41 -0.78 -2.76
C PHE A 120 14.28 0.48 -2.77
N LYS A 121 13.81 1.54 -3.44
CA LYS A 121 14.45 2.85 -3.44
C LYS A 121 14.64 3.43 -2.05
N GLU A 122 13.66 3.23 -1.17
CA GLU A 122 13.67 3.77 0.19
C GLU A 122 14.50 2.92 1.16
N LEU A 123 14.42 1.59 1.05
CA LEU A 123 15.14 0.66 1.92
C LEU A 123 16.64 0.55 1.55
N TYR A 124 16.97 0.63 0.26
CA TYR A 124 18.31 0.36 -0.27
C TYR A 124 18.73 1.40 -1.33
N PRO A 125 18.89 2.68 -0.95
CA PRO A 125 19.12 3.77 -1.90
C PRO A 125 20.39 3.61 -2.76
N GLU A 126 21.50 3.16 -2.16
CA GLU A 126 22.77 2.94 -2.88
C GLU A 126 22.66 1.82 -3.92
N ALA A 127 22.00 0.72 -3.54
CA ALA A 127 21.77 -0.40 -4.46
C ALA A 127 20.84 0.00 -5.61
N TYR A 128 19.78 0.77 -5.30
CA TYR A 128 18.89 1.33 -6.30
C TYR A 128 19.65 2.20 -7.30
N GLU A 129 20.48 3.14 -6.83
CA GLU A 129 21.26 4.02 -7.70
C GLU A 129 22.23 3.24 -8.60
N SER A 130 22.94 2.27 -8.03
CA SER A 130 23.86 1.39 -8.77
C SER A 130 23.14 0.61 -9.88
N ILE A 131 22.02 -0.03 -9.58
CA ILE A 131 21.23 -0.81 -10.54
C ILE A 131 20.68 0.11 -11.64
N THR A 132 20.13 1.27 -11.27
CA THR A 132 19.49 2.19 -12.22
C THR A 132 20.52 2.77 -13.19
N THR A 133 21.71 3.14 -12.68
CA THR A 133 22.82 3.63 -13.49
C THR A 133 23.34 2.56 -14.44
N ARG A 134 23.43 1.30 -13.97
CA ARG A 134 23.84 0.19 -14.84
C ARG A 134 22.81 -0.10 -15.92
N LEU A 135 21.53 -0.02 -15.57
CA LEU A 135 20.42 -0.24 -16.51
C LEU A 135 20.39 0.85 -17.58
N SER A 136 20.58 2.14 -17.22
CA SER A 136 20.61 3.24 -18.18
C SER A 136 21.79 3.09 -19.15
N PHE A 137 22.98 2.78 -18.64
CA PHE A 137 24.16 2.51 -19.46
C PHE A 137 23.92 1.38 -20.48
N LEU A 138 23.31 0.27 -20.06
CA LEU A 138 22.99 -0.84 -20.96
C LEU A 138 21.93 -0.49 -21.99
N ARG A 139 20.94 0.34 -21.65
CA ARG A 139 19.91 0.81 -22.60
C ARG A 139 20.49 1.74 -23.66
N GLU A 140 21.42 2.63 -23.28
CA GLU A 140 22.12 3.50 -24.22
C GLU A 140 23.00 2.69 -25.19
N GLN A 141 23.73 1.67 -24.70
CA GLN A 141 24.54 0.81 -25.56
C GLN A 141 23.73 -0.18 -26.40
N GLY A 142 22.59 -0.65 -25.89
CA GLY A 142 21.70 -1.58 -26.60
C GLY A 142 20.78 -0.91 -27.62
N GLY A 143 20.56 0.41 -27.49
CA GLY A 143 19.77 1.20 -28.44
C GLY A 143 20.42 1.39 -29.81
N ASP A 144 21.74 1.17 -29.92
CA ASP A 144 22.48 1.19 -31.19
C ASP A 144 22.46 -0.16 -31.93
N LEU A 145 21.79 -1.18 -31.39
CA LEU A 145 21.77 -2.55 -31.89
C LEU A 145 20.39 -3.04 -32.40
N VAL A 146 19.44 -2.12 -32.62
CA VAL A 146 18.12 -2.42 -33.22
C VAL A 146 17.87 -1.58 -34.46
#